data_AF-A0AAU5H683-F1
#
_entry.id   AF-A0AAU5H683-F1
#
_cell.length_a   1.000
_cell.length_b   1.000
_cell.length_c   1.000
_cell.angle_alpha   90.00
_cell.angle_beta   90.00
_cell.angle_gamma   90.00
#
_symmetry.space_group_name_H-M   'P 1'
#
loop_
_entity.id
_entity.type
_entity.pdbx_description
1 polymer ?
#
loop_
_entity_poly.entity_id
_entity_poly.type
_entity_poly.pdbx_seq_one_letter_code
_entity_poly.pdbx_strand_id
1 'polypeptide(L)'
;MASIRRVRSIVVAAALAVAALTAPAAAQAPPPNPSPSGAQAPTVKKGTPVTTIDRVADFYGAYIDAAYDEGRGRRLAGELRDHYLTAGLQRSLWAWERRNNADGVLRSRKAPTAWAVKYDSSGSGHLWSLVRLTWGTGAWGAGAERTYTYFRVQSDIHTRLISDIYPIRRAAAGTAK
;
A
#
# COMPACT_ATOMS: atom_id res chain seq x y z
N MET A 1 49.64 -26.59 -25.36
CA MET A 1 50.32 -27.53 -26.27
C MET A 1 50.29 -28.93 -25.65
N ALA A 2 50.16 -29.94 -26.50
CA ALA A 2 49.66 -31.29 -26.25
C ALA A 2 50.35 -32.13 -25.16
N SER A 3 49.61 -33.08 -24.57
CA SER A 3 49.99 -34.51 -24.71
C SER A 3 48.82 -35.46 -24.45
N ILE A 4 48.62 -36.37 -25.41
CA ILE A 4 47.69 -37.51 -25.45
C ILE A 4 48.53 -38.78 -25.29
N ARG A 5 47.99 -39.82 -24.62
CA ARG A 5 48.19 -41.28 -24.87
C ARG A 5 47.55 -42.07 -23.70
N ARG A 6 46.99 -43.29 -23.83
CA ARG A 6 46.55 -44.15 -24.94
C ARG A 6 45.74 -45.31 -24.31
N VAL A 7 44.55 -45.56 -24.85
CA VAL A 7 43.92 -46.83 -25.30
C VAL A 7 44.21 -48.16 -24.57
N ARG A 8 43.12 -48.87 -24.24
CA ARG A 8 42.83 -50.31 -24.47
C ARG A 8 41.36 -50.58 -24.08
N SER A 9 40.51 -51.43 -24.65
CA SER A 9 40.31 -52.04 -25.97
C SER A 9 39.31 -53.21 -25.78
N ILE A 10 38.18 -53.21 -26.52
CA ILE A 10 37.38 -54.37 -27.03
C ILE A 10 36.58 -55.16 -25.92
N VAL A 11 35.35 -55.71 -26.03
CA VAL A 11 34.58 -56.39 -27.09
C VAL A 11 33.06 -56.37 -26.80
N VAL A 12 32.28 -56.05 -27.84
CA VAL A 12 30.97 -56.56 -28.32
C VAL A 12 30.08 -57.43 -27.40
N ALA A 13 28.79 -57.06 -27.31
CA ALA A 13 27.68 -58.00 -27.47
C ALA A 13 26.40 -57.26 -27.90
N ALA A 14 25.92 -57.60 -29.09
CA ALA A 14 24.65 -57.17 -29.64
C ALA A 14 23.47 -57.82 -28.90
N ALA A 15 22.41 -57.05 -28.65
CA ALA A 15 21.06 -57.59 -28.49
C ALA A 15 20.05 -56.54 -28.95
N LEU A 16 19.58 -56.70 -30.18
CA LEU A 16 18.38 -56.07 -30.69
C LEU A 16 17.17 -56.68 -29.96
N ALA A 17 16.51 -55.90 -29.12
CA ALA A 17 15.18 -56.22 -28.61
C ALA A 17 14.21 -55.14 -29.11
N VAL A 18 13.54 -55.44 -30.22
CA VAL A 18 12.41 -54.64 -30.69
C VAL A 18 11.20 -55.07 -29.86
N ALA A 19 10.96 -54.36 -28.75
CA ALA A 19 9.71 -54.49 -28.01
C ALA A 19 8.72 -53.49 -28.59
N ALA A 20 7.80 -53.99 -29.43
CA ALA A 20 6.64 -53.23 -29.86
C ALA A 20 5.68 -53.07 -28.66
N LEU A 21 5.82 -51.96 -27.93
CA LEU A 21 4.82 -51.51 -26.97
C LEU A 21 3.74 -50.76 -27.75
N THR A 22 2.60 -51.41 -27.98
CA THR A 22 1.36 -50.71 -28.36
C THR A 22 0.88 -49.93 -27.14
N ALA A 23 1.29 -48.67 -27.03
CA ALA A 23 0.70 -47.75 -26.07
C ALA A 23 -0.77 -47.52 -26.42
N PRO A 24 -1.70 -47.50 -25.45
CA PRO A 24 -3.03 -46.99 -25.71
C PRO A 24 -2.90 -45.51 -26.07
N ALA A 25 -3.47 -45.10 -27.19
CA ALA A 25 -3.60 -43.69 -27.54
C ALA A 25 -4.43 -43.00 -26.45
N ALA A 26 -3.77 -42.33 -25.51
CA ALA A 26 -4.42 -41.42 -24.60
C ALA A 26 -5.04 -40.32 -25.47
N ALA A 27 -6.38 -40.27 -25.49
CA ALA A 27 -7.11 -39.15 -26.06
C ALA A 27 -6.56 -37.87 -25.38
N GLN A 28 -5.83 -37.06 -26.15
CA GLN A 28 -5.39 -35.75 -25.69
C GLN A 28 -6.66 -34.96 -25.41
N ALA A 29 -6.96 -34.72 -24.12
CA ALA A 29 -7.98 -33.77 -23.75
C ALA A 29 -7.62 -32.42 -24.41
N PRO A 30 -8.61 -31.70 -24.98
CA PRO A 30 -8.34 -30.38 -25.53
C PRO A 30 -7.62 -29.52 -24.49
N PRO A 31 -6.68 -28.66 -24.91
CA PRO A 31 -5.97 -27.79 -23.98
C PRO A 31 -7.00 -27.06 -23.11
N PRO A 32 -6.77 -26.92 -21.78
CA PRO A 32 -7.66 -26.13 -20.96
C PRO A 32 -7.81 -24.77 -21.63
N ASN A 33 -9.06 -24.36 -21.89
CA ASN A 33 -9.34 -23.01 -22.38
C ASN A 33 -8.52 -22.04 -21.55
N PRO A 34 -7.78 -21.10 -22.15
CA PRO A 34 -7.09 -20.08 -21.37
C PRO A 34 -8.16 -19.43 -20.49
N SER A 35 -8.06 -19.66 -19.17
CA SER A 35 -8.88 -18.95 -18.21
C SER A 35 -8.77 -17.48 -18.56
N PRO A 36 -9.87 -16.76 -18.81
CA PRO A 36 -9.78 -15.34 -19.08
C PRO A 36 -8.98 -14.76 -17.92
N SER A 37 -7.77 -14.26 -18.22
CA SER A 37 -6.93 -13.57 -17.26
C SER A 37 -7.83 -12.49 -16.70
N GLY A 38 -8.30 -12.69 -15.46
CA GLY A 38 -9.49 -12.02 -14.94
C GLY A 38 -9.32 -10.53 -15.18
N ALA A 39 -10.05 -10.00 -16.16
CA ALA A 39 -10.03 -8.59 -16.45
C ALA A 39 -10.51 -7.95 -15.15
N GLN A 40 -9.59 -7.36 -14.39
CA GLN A 40 -9.95 -6.66 -13.17
C GLN A 40 -10.96 -5.61 -13.61
N ALA A 41 -12.20 -5.75 -13.14
CA ALA A 41 -13.20 -4.73 -13.35
C ALA A 41 -12.58 -3.39 -12.94
N PRO A 42 -12.78 -2.32 -13.73
CA PRO A 42 -12.15 -1.03 -13.44
C PRO A 42 -12.47 -0.64 -11.99
N THR A 43 -11.42 -0.29 -11.23
CA THR A 43 -11.60 0.16 -9.85
C THR A 43 -12.22 1.56 -9.87
N VAL A 44 -13.51 1.64 -9.55
CA VAL A 44 -14.23 2.91 -9.45
C VAL A 44 -14.10 3.45 -8.02
N LYS A 45 -13.44 4.62 -7.87
CA LYS A 45 -13.47 5.38 -6.62
C LYS A 45 -14.71 6.28 -6.61
N LYS A 46 -15.48 6.25 -5.52
CA LYS A 46 -16.65 7.10 -5.30
C LYS A 46 -16.40 8.00 -4.10
N GLY A 47 -17.02 9.17 -4.10
CA GLY A 47 -17.00 10.13 -3.00
C GLY A 47 -18.05 11.21 -3.23
N THR A 48 -18.34 12.00 -2.19
CA THR A 48 -19.23 13.14 -2.26
C THR A 48 -18.70 14.32 -1.44
N PRO A 49 -18.85 15.57 -1.91
CA PRO A 49 -18.31 16.73 -1.21
C PRO A 49 -19.04 17.07 0.09
N VAL A 50 -20.14 16.38 0.42
CA VAL A 50 -20.97 16.70 1.59
C VAL A 50 -20.72 15.80 2.80
N THR A 51 -20.12 14.62 2.65
CA THR A 51 -19.88 13.74 3.82
C THR A 51 -18.58 14.10 4.52
N THR A 52 -18.57 13.98 5.85
CA THR A 52 -17.36 14.27 6.64
C THR A 52 -16.24 13.27 6.38
N ILE A 53 -16.56 12.00 6.13
CA ILE A 53 -15.55 10.97 5.83
C ILE A 53 -14.89 11.22 4.48
N ASP A 54 -15.65 11.56 3.44
CA ASP A 54 -15.07 11.87 2.13
C ASP A 54 -14.21 13.13 2.23
N ARG A 55 -14.61 14.12 3.04
CA ARG A 55 -13.80 15.32 3.27
C ARG A 55 -12.44 15.00 3.92
N VAL A 56 -12.37 13.99 4.81
CA VAL A 56 -11.09 13.49 5.35
C VAL A 56 -10.28 12.77 4.27
N ALA A 57 -10.92 11.96 3.42
CA ALA A 57 -10.26 11.27 2.31
C ALA A 57 -9.70 12.26 1.28
N ASP A 58 -10.48 13.28 0.92
CA ASP A 58 -10.07 14.36 0.01
C ASP A 58 -8.87 15.13 0.57
N PHE A 59 -8.91 15.48 1.86
CA PHE A 59 -7.78 16.14 2.53
C PHE A 59 -6.52 15.28 2.44
N TYR A 60 -6.56 14.03 2.93
CA TYR A 60 -5.35 13.20 2.94
C TYR A 60 -4.85 12.87 1.53
N GLY A 61 -5.76 12.69 0.56
CA GLY A 61 -5.40 12.53 -0.85
C GLY A 61 -4.61 13.72 -1.39
N ALA A 62 -5.22 14.89 -1.39
CA ALA A 62 -4.60 16.10 -1.92
C ALA A 62 -3.36 16.53 -1.11
N TYR A 63 -3.38 16.34 0.21
CA TYR A 63 -2.28 16.72 1.10
C TYR A 63 -1.05 15.83 0.89
N ILE A 64 -1.25 14.52 0.68
CA ILE A 64 -0.15 13.60 0.39
C ILE A 64 0.41 13.86 -1.01
N ASP A 65 -0.43 14.15 -2.01
CA ASP A 65 0.03 14.55 -3.34
C ASP A 65 0.89 15.83 -3.25
N ALA A 66 0.44 16.84 -2.50
CA ALA A 66 1.23 18.05 -2.24
C ALA A 66 2.53 17.75 -1.46
N ALA A 67 2.52 16.80 -0.52
CA ALA A 67 3.74 16.41 0.18
C ALA A 67 4.72 15.62 -0.70
N TYR A 68 4.23 14.94 -1.73
CA TYR A 68 5.02 14.18 -2.69
C TYR A 68 5.63 15.07 -3.78
N ASP A 69 4.90 16.09 -4.23
CA ASP A 69 5.35 17.10 -5.21
C ASP A 69 6.38 18.07 -4.60
N GLU A 70 7.63 17.61 -4.48
CA GLU A 70 8.77 18.39 -3.96
C GLU A 70 8.81 19.81 -4.57
N GLY A 71 9.00 20.83 -3.73
CA GLY A 71 9.06 22.24 -4.12
C GLY A 71 7.70 22.94 -4.23
N ARG A 72 6.89 22.64 -5.26
CA ARG A 72 5.60 23.32 -5.53
C ARG A 72 4.55 23.01 -4.46
N GLY A 73 4.62 21.83 -3.86
CA GLY A 73 3.60 21.35 -2.94
C GLY A 73 3.56 22.06 -1.58
N ARG A 74 4.61 22.77 -1.16
CA ARG A 74 4.64 23.43 0.16
C ARG A 74 3.55 24.49 0.32
N ARG A 75 3.31 25.30 -0.71
CA ARG A 75 2.26 26.32 -0.68
C ARG A 75 0.87 25.66 -0.64
N LEU A 76 0.64 24.69 -1.52
CA LEU A 76 -0.61 23.95 -1.59
C LEU A 76 -0.90 23.22 -0.27
N ALA A 77 0.10 22.61 0.37
CA ALA A 77 -0.04 21.97 1.66
C ALA A 77 -0.53 22.95 2.75
N GLY A 78 -0.05 24.20 2.73
CA GLY A 78 -0.55 25.27 3.59
C GLY A 78 -2.02 25.60 3.32
N GLU A 79 -2.37 25.84 2.05
CA GLU A 79 -3.74 26.18 1.63
C GLU A 79 -4.73 25.03 1.94
N LEU A 80 -4.30 23.78 1.80
CA LEU A 80 -5.08 22.60 2.20
C LEU A 80 -5.28 22.54 3.71
N ARG A 81 -4.27 22.87 4.52
CA ARG A 81 -4.44 22.93 5.98
C ARG A 81 -5.42 24.02 6.37
N ASP A 82 -5.37 25.18 5.72
CA ASP A 82 -6.32 26.28 5.94
C ASP A 82 -7.75 25.91 5.56
N HIS A 83 -7.92 25.14 4.49
CA HIS A 83 -9.26 24.74 4.04
C HIS A 83 -9.89 23.62 4.89
N TYR A 84 -9.09 22.64 5.31
CA TYR A 84 -9.62 21.40 5.91
C TYR A 84 -9.47 21.31 7.43
N LEU A 85 -8.54 22.05 8.03
CA LEU A 85 -8.26 21.95 9.46
C LEU A 85 -8.80 23.14 10.24
N THR A 86 -9.22 22.88 11.48
CA THR A 86 -9.49 23.96 12.42
C THR A 86 -8.20 24.72 12.76
N ALA A 87 -8.32 26.03 13.03
CA ALA A 87 -7.17 26.84 13.47
C ALA A 87 -6.51 26.31 14.77
N GLY A 88 -7.29 25.67 15.64
CA GLY A 88 -6.78 25.03 16.85
C GLY A 88 -5.83 23.87 16.54
N LEU A 89 -6.23 22.99 15.64
CA LEU A 89 -5.38 21.89 15.16
C LEU A 89 -4.14 22.41 14.44
N GLN A 90 -4.28 23.40 13.56
CA GLN A 90 -3.12 23.97 12.86
C GLN A 90 -2.03 24.44 13.83
N ARG A 91 -2.40 25.15 14.90
CA ARG A 91 -1.45 25.58 15.94
C ARG A 91 -0.79 24.42 16.66
N SER A 92 -1.55 23.36 17.00
CA SER A 92 -0.98 22.19 17.69
C SER A 92 0.00 21.42 16.81
N LEU A 93 -0.30 21.33 15.50
CA LEU A 93 0.59 20.76 14.50
C LEU A 93 1.87 21.58 14.39
N TRP A 94 1.80 22.89 14.19
CA TRP A 94 3.00 23.74 14.10
C TRP A 94 3.90 23.62 15.34
N ALA A 95 3.31 23.59 16.55
CA ALA A 95 4.07 23.41 17.78
C ALA A 95 4.75 22.03 17.86
N TRP A 96 4.14 20.99 17.30
CA TRP A 96 4.76 19.67 17.20
C TRP A 96 5.86 19.65 16.14
N GLU A 97 5.61 20.22 14.95
CA GLU A 97 6.54 20.25 13.82
C GLU A 97 7.85 20.94 14.21
N ARG A 98 7.78 22.09 14.89
CA ARG A 98 8.95 22.80 15.40
C ARG A 98 9.82 21.95 16.33
N ARG A 99 9.21 21.04 17.10
CA ARG A 99 9.93 20.17 18.04
C ARG A 99 10.50 18.92 17.40
N ASN A 100 9.87 18.42 16.33
CA ASN A 100 10.20 17.11 15.76
C ASN A 100 10.91 17.20 14.40
N ASN A 101 10.92 18.38 13.78
CA ASN A 101 11.45 18.62 12.44
C ASN A 101 10.92 17.59 11.43
N ALA A 102 9.59 17.44 11.41
CA ALA A 102 8.84 16.50 10.59
C ALA A 102 7.44 17.09 10.36
N ASP A 103 6.73 16.64 9.33
CA ASP A 103 5.35 17.04 9.06
C ASP A 103 4.42 16.52 10.18
N GLY A 104 3.59 17.39 10.73
CA GLY A 104 2.72 17.09 11.86
C GLY A 104 1.50 16.26 11.51
N VAL A 105 0.97 16.37 10.29
CA VAL A 105 -0.18 15.58 9.80
C VAL A 105 0.27 14.15 9.54
N LEU A 106 1.44 14.01 8.91
CA LEU A 106 2.00 12.71 8.51
C LEU A 106 2.83 12.05 9.62
N ARG A 107 3.26 12.82 10.62
CA ARG A 107 4.25 12.47 11.65
C ARG A 107 5.55 11.92 11.05
N SER A 108 5.97 12.44 9.91
CA SER A 108 7.10 11.93 9.12
C SER A 108 7.79 13.06 8.35
N ARG A 109 9.04 12.83 7.95
CA ARG A 109 9.80 13.75 7.07
C ARG A 109 9.56 13.52 5.59
N LYS A 110 8.95 12.39 5.24
CA LYS A 110 8.67 11.99 3.86
C LYS A 110 7.17 11.76 3.68
N ALA A 111 6.71 11.82 2.44
CA ALA A 111 5.35 11.44 2.09
C ALA A 111 5.18 9.91 2.14
N PRO A 112 4.00 9.40 2.58
CA PRO A 112 3.66 7.99 2.47
C PRO A 112 3.43 7.57 1.02
N THR A 113 3.58 6.29 0.72
CA THR A 113 3.37 5.74 -0.63
C THR A 113 1.93 5.35 -0.91
N ALA A 114 1.12 5.18 0.14
CA ALA A 114 -0.32 4.99 0.02
C ALA A 114 -1.03 5.43 1.29
N TRP A 115 -2.33 5.67 1.17
CA TRP A 115 -3.21 5.98 2.28
C TRP A 115 -4.55 5.26 2.14
N ALA A 116 -5.25 5.09 3.25
CA ALA A 116 -6.64 4.64 3.28
C ALA A 116 -7.37 5.34 4.44
N VAL A 117 -8.62 5.72 4.20
CA VAL A 117 -9.51 6.28 5.20
C VAL A 117 -10.72 5.37 5.35
N LYS A 118 -11.13 5.11 6.58
CA LYS A 118 -12.39 4.41 6.87
C LYS A 118 -13.12 5.06 8.04
N TYR A 119 -14.43 4.87 8.07
CA TYR A 119 -15.26 5.28 9.20
C TYR A 119 -14.84 4.52 10.47
N ASP A 120 -14.88 5.19 11.62
CA ASP A 120 -14.64 4.60 12.93
C ASP A 120 -15.88 4.70 13.81
N SER A 121 -16.28 5.92 14.17
CA SER A 121 -17.41 6.19 15.07
C SER A 121 -17.92 7.63 14.91
N SER A 122 -19.07 7.94 15.51
CA SER A 122 -19.61 9.31 15.59
C SER A 122 -20.34 9.52 16.91
N GLY A 123 -20.39 10.76 17.38
CA GLY A 123 -21.04 11.13 18.65
C GLY A 123 -20.59 12.51 19.14
N SER A 124 -21.38 13.12 20.01
CA SER A 124 -21.06 14.42 20.64
C SER A 124 -20.67 15.53 19.65
N GLY A 125 -21.34 15.61 18.49
CA GLY A 125 -21.02 16.60 17.45
C GLY A 125 -19.79 16.28 16.60
N HIS A 126 -19.17 15.12 16.80
CA HIS A 126 -17.96 14.72 16.10
C HIS A 126 -18.10 13.40 15.34
N LEU A 127 -17.32 13.29 14.27
CA LEU A 127 -17.09 12.06 13.52
C LEU A 127 -15.61 11.70 13.62
N TRP A 128 -15.31 10.44 13.89
CA TRP A 128 -13.97 9.89 13.89
C TRP A 128 -13.77 8.99 12.67
N SER A 129 -12.63 9.15 12.02
CA SER A 129 -12.16 8.30 10.92
C SER A 129 -10.83 7.65 11.30
N LEU A 130 -10.58 6.44 10.81
CA LEU A 130 -9.29 5.78 10.88
C LEU A 130 -8.53 6.00 9.59
N VAL A 131 -7.39 6.68 9.68
CA VAL A 131 -6.48 6.91 8.57
C VAL A 131 -5.28 5.99 8.72
N ARG A 132 -4.97 5.21 7.69
CA ARG A 132 -3.77 4.40 7.58
C ARG A 132 -2.85 5.02 6.55
N LEU A 133 -1.62 5.35 6.95
CA LEU A 133 -0.53 5.69 6.05
C LEU A 133 0.35 4.47 5.84
N THR A 134 0.78 4.24 4.61
CA THR A 134 1.69 3.16 4.21
C THR A 134 3.02 3.74 3.79
N TRP A 135 4.09 3.14 4.29
CA TRP A 135 5.46 3.55 4.00
C TRP A 135 6.24 2.39 3.37
N GLY A 136 7.33 2.73 2.67
CA GLY A 136 8.22 1.78 2.01
C GLY A 136 8.20 1.91 0.49
N THR A 137 9.33 1.60 -0.13
CA THR A 137 9.56 1.70 -1.57
C THR A 137 9.26 0.36 -2.22
N GLY A 138 8.07 0.21 -2.77
CA GLY A 138 7.73 -0.97 -3.56
C GLY A 138 6.46 -0.76 -4.36
N ALA A 139 6.49 -1.13 -5.64
CA ALA A 139 5.28 -1.24 -6.44
C ALA A 139 4.25 -2.12 -5.72
N TRP A 140 2.96 -1.88 -5.98
CA TRP A 140 1.92 -2.81 -5.56
C TRP A 140 2.25 -4.19 -6.14
N GLY A 141 2.55 -5.17 -5.28
CA GLY A 141 2.74 -6.57 -5.70
C GLY A 141 4.13 -7.21 -5.57
N ALA A 142 5.18 -6.51 -5.14
CA ALA A 142 6.50 -7.14 -4.97
C ALA A 142 7.14 -6.81 -3.61
N GLY A 143 7.27 -7.82 -2.75
CA GLY A 143 8.31 -8.06 -1.72
C GLY A 143 8.78 -6.95 -0.75
N ALA A 144 8.34 -5.71 -0.88
CA ALA A 144 8.80 -4.59 -0.08
C ALA A 144 8.14 -4.63 1.31
N GLU A 145 8.97 -4.57 2.35
CA GLU A 145 8.50 -4.40 3.71
C GLU A 145 7.73 -3.08 3.82
N ARG A 146 6.44 -3.20 4.10
CA ARG A 146 5.55 -2.05 4.29
C ARG A 146 5.35 -1.82 5.77
N THR A 147 5.68 -0.62 6.23
CA THR A 147 5.30 -0.18 7.57
C THR A 147 4.06 0.68 7.49
N TYR A 148 3.31 0.75 8.60
CA TYR A 148 2.04 1.46 8.66
C TYR A 148 1.99 2.36 9.87
N THR A 149 1.46 3.57 9.67
CA THR A 149 1.07 4.46 10.77
C THR A 149 -0.43 4.63 10.73
N TYR A 150 -1.06 4.60 11.90
CA TYR A 150 -2.50 4.73 12.05
C TYR A 150 -2.82 5.99 12.83
N PHE A 151 -3.83 6.72 12.36
CA PHE A 151 -4.37 7.88 13.02
C PHE A 151 -5.87 7.70 13.25
N ARG A 152 -6.33 8.15 14.41
CA ARG A 152 -7.74 8.45 14.62
C ARG A 152 -7.91 9.95 14.39
N VAL A 153 -8.69 10.30 13.38
CA VAL A 153 -8.90 11.68 12.93
C VAL A 153 -10.29 12.11 13.36
N GLN A 154 -10.36 13.17 14.17
CA GLN A 154 -11.61 13.75 14.62
C GLN A 154 -12.01 14.91 13.72
N SER A 155 -13.28 14.94 13.33
CA SER A 155 -13.88 16.04 12.58
C SER A 155 -15.13 16.54 13.29
N ASP A 156 -15.35 17.84 13.26
CA ASP A 156 -16.60 18.45 13.69
C ASP A 156 -17.69 18.22 12.64
N ILE A 157 -18.88 17.74 13.01
CA ILE A 157 -19.92 17.36 12.03
C ILE A 157 -20.54 18.59 11.36
N HIS A 158 -20.65 19.71 12.07
CA HIS A 158 -21.33 20.91 11.55
C HIS A 158 -20.47 21.65 10.51
N THR A 159 -19.20 21.85 10.82
CA THR A 159 -18.23 22.52 9.95
C THR A 159 -17.56 21.54 8.98
N ARG A 160 -17.54 20.25 9.32
CA ARG A 160 -16.83 19.16 8.63
C ARG A 160 -15.31 19.37 8.60
N LEU A 161 -14.79 20.27 9.45
CA LEU A 161 -13.35 20.50 9.58
C LEU A 161 -12.72 19.45 10.48
N ILE A 162 -11.48 19.08 10.17
CA ILE A 162 -10.68 18.21 11.01
C ILE A 162 -10.21 19.01 12.22
N SER A 163 -10.62 18.55 13.40
CA SER A 163 -10.36 19.22 14.67
C SER A 163 -9.23 18.58 15.47
N ASP A 164 -8.92 17.29 15.24
CA ASP A 164 -7.79 16.63 15.89
C ASP A 164 -7.27 15.41 15.12
N ILE A 165 -6.00 15.05 15.36
CA ILE A 165 -5.30 13.90 14.75
C ILE A 165 -4.50 13.16 15.83
N TYR A 166 -4.99 11.98 16.22
CA TYR A 166 -4.38 11.15 17.25
C TYR A 166 -3.59 9.99 16.65
N PRO A 167 -2.26 9.90 16.88
CA PRO A 167 -1.52 8.69 16.54
C PRO A 167 -2.01 7.51 17.37
N ILE A 168 -2.37 6.42 16.70
CA ILE A 168 -2.73 5.17 17.38
C ILE A 168 -1.45 4.42 17.64
N ARG A 169 -1.03 4.39 18.91
CA ARG A 169 0.01 3.46 19.34
C ARG A 169 -0.62 2.08 19.41
N ARG A 170 -0.23 1.17 18.51
CA ARG A 170 -0.45 -0.25 18.80
C ARG A 170 0.39 -0.58 20.04
N ALA A 171 -0.22 -1.17 21.06
CA ALA A 171 0.56 -1.95 22.01
C ALA A 171 1.38 -2.95 21.20
N ALA A 172 2.69 -3.03 21.45
CA ALA A 172 3.48 -4.14 20.93
C ALA A 172 2.72 -5.42 21.31
N ALA A 173 2.43 -6.27 20.33
CA ALA A 173 1.80 -7.55 20.61
C ALA A 173 2.64 -8.23 21.68
N GLY A 174 2.05 -8.40 22.87
CA GLY A 174 2.72 -9.07 23.97
C GLY A 174 3.17 -10.43 23.49
N THR A 175 4.46 -10.72 23.66
CA THR A 175 4.97 -12.09 23.64
C THR A 175 4.19 -12.87 24.68
N ALA A 176 3.21 -13.65 24.21
CA ALA A 176 2.70 -14.76 24.97
C ALA A 176 3.87 -15.74 25.17
N LYS A 177 4.21 -15.99 26.42
CA LYS A 177 4.97 -17.16 26.84
C LYS A 177 4.30 -17.74 28.06
#